data_AF-A0ABC8T3J2-F1
#
_entry.id   AF-A0ABC8T3J2-F1
#
_cell.length_a   1.000
_cell.length_b   1.000
_cell.length_c   1.000
_cell.angle_alpha   90.00
_cell.angle_beta   90.00
_cell.angle_gamma   90.00
#
_symmetry.space_group_name_H-M   'P 1'
#
loop_
_entity.id
_entity.type
_entity.pdbx_description
1 polymer ?
#
loop_
_entity_poly.entity_id
_entity_poly.type
_entity_poly.pdbx_seq_one_letter_code
_entity_poly.pdbx_strand_id
1 'polypeptide(L)'
;MSFEEEESFEHTLLVVREVSVFKIPPRTTSGGYKCGEWLQSDKIWSGRLRVVSCKDRCEIRLEDPSSAELFAACFVHPGQRESAVEPTLDSSRYFVLKIEDGRGKHAFIGLGFNERNEAFDFNVALSDYEKHVKRENEKESGEASDESQIDIHPAVNHRLK
;
A
#
# COMPACT_ATOMS: atom_id res chain seq x y z
N MET A 1 32.09 -16.56 -9.80
CA MET A 1 31.50 -15.42 -9.09
C MET A 1 30.94 -14.48 -10.14
N SER A 2 29.63 -14.55 -10.34
CA SER A 2 28.84 -13.52 -11.02
C SER A 2 27.57 -13.48 -10.21
N PHE A 3 27.53 -12.53 -9.28
CA PHE A 3 26.38 -12.24 -8.44
C PHE A 3 25.17 -12.08 -9.36
N GLU A 4 24.17 -12.91 -9.13
CA GLU A 4 22.83 -12.71 -9.68
C GLU A 4 22.45 -11.27 -9.31
N GLU A 5 22.28 -10.43 -10.32
CA GLU A 5 21.45 -9.24 -10.16
C GLU A 5 20.10 -9.81 -9.71
N GLU A 6 19.84 -9.74 -8.40
CA GLU A 6 18.50 -9.97 -7.90
C GLU A 6 17.63 -8.96 -8.63
N GLU A 7 16.96 -9.39 -9.70
CA GLU A 7 15.90 -8.65 -10.35
C GLU A 7 14.95 -8.24 -9.24
N SER A 8 15.01 -6.96 -8.88
CA SER A 8 14.07 -6.35 -7.96
C SER A 8 12.74 -6.31 -8.70
N PHE A 9 11.99 -7.41 -8.63
CA PHE A 9 10.69 -7.53 -9.25
C PHE A 9 9.76 -6.45 -8.68
N GLU A 10 9.43 -5.47 -9.52
CA GLU A 10 8.37 -4.51 -9.26
C GLU A 10 7.04 -5.11 -9.72
N HIS A 11 6.09 -5.26 -8.79
CA HIS A 11 4.74 -5.74 -9.10
C HIS A 11 3.74 -4.59 -8.99
N THR A 12 3.09 -4.21 -10.09
CA THR A 12 2.04 -3.18 -10.05
C THR A 12 0.79 -3.75 -9.41
N LEU A 13 0.40 -3.23 -8.25
CA LEU A 13 -0.78 -3.67 -7.50
C LEU A 13 -2.07 -2.99 -7.98
N LEU A 14 -1.98 -1.70 -8.30
CA LEU A 14 -3.14 -0.91 -8.71
C LEU A 14 -2.73 0.26 -9.61
N VAL A 15 -3.58 0.58 -10.58
CA VAL A 15 -3.47 1.79 -11.40
C VAL A 15 -4.81 2.50 -11.40
N VAL A 16 -4.82 3.76 -10.97
CA VAL A 16 -6.02 4.62 -10.96
C VAL A 16 -5.79 5.76 -11.93
N ARG A 17 -6.73 5.92 -12.87
CA ARG A 17 -6.55 6.81 -14.03
C ARG A 17 -6.53 8.28 -13.64
N GLU A 18 -7.37 8.66 -12.68
CA GLU A 18 -7.55 10.05 -12.29
C GLU A 18 -7.74 10.17 -10.78
N VAL A 19 -6.79 10.85 -10.14
CA VAL A 19 -6.87 11.26 -8.74
C VAL A 19 -6.63 12.75 -8.62
N SER A 20 -7.13 13.35 -7.55
CA SER A 20 -6.88 14.75 -7.20
C SER A 20 -6.01 14.84 -5.96
N VAL A 21 -5.02 15.72 -5.98
CA VAL A 21 -4.12 15.98 -4.85
C VAL A 21 -4.39 17.37 -4.30
N PHE A 22 -4.54 17.43 -2.98
CA PHE A 22 -4.86 18.62 -2.21
C PHE A 22 -3.70 18.98 -1.29
N LYS A 23 -3.41 20.27 -1.17
CA LYS A 23 -2.48 20.76 -0.17
C LYS A 23 -3.17 20.75 1.19
N ILE A 24 -2.52 20.14 2.17
CA ILE A 24 -3.04 20.11 3.54
C ILE A 24 -2.07 20.80 4.49
N PRO A 25 -2.56 21.50 5.52
CA PRO A 25 -1.68 22.09 6.51
C PRO A 25 -0.95 21.00 7.31
N PRO A 26 0.27 21.26 7.80
CA PRO A 26 0.97 20.37 8.70
C PRO A 26 0.12 20.14 9.96
N ARG A 27 0.08 18.90 10.44
CA ARG A 27 -0.73 18.49 11.61
C ARG A 27 -0.46 19.42 12.81
N THR A 28 -1.47 20.15 13.26
CA THR A 28 -1.39 21.07 14.41
C THR A 28 -1.91 20.47 15.71
N THR A 29 -2.63 19.35 15.66
CA THR A 29 -3.28 18.70 16.83
C THR A 29 -3.31 17.19 16.66
N SER A 30 -3.37 16.43 17.76
CA SER A 30 -3.44 14.96 17.76
C SER A 30 -4.70 14.35 17.13
N GLY A 31 -5.62 15.17 16.60
CA GLY A 31 -6.81 14.70 15.88
C GLY A 31 -6.46 14.23 14.46
N GLY A 32 -7.10 13.15 14.01
CA GLY A 32 -6.96 12.65 12.63
C GLY A 32 -7.44 13.66 11.58
N TYR A 33 -7.03 13.45 10.32
CA TYR A 33 -7.37 14.36 9.23
C TYR A 33 -8.85 14.25 8.84
N LYS A 34 -9.47 15.40 8.55
CA LYS A 34 -10.83 15.51 8.02
C LYS A 34 -10.80 16.19 6.66
N CYS A 35 -11.42 15.59 5.65
CA CYS A 35 -11.48 16.16 4.31
C CYS A 35 -12.46 17.34 4.20
N GLY A 36 -13.40 17.49 5.14
CA GLY A 36 -14.33 18.61 5.17
C GLY A 36 -13.66 19.98 5.31
N GLU A 37 -12.38 20.03 5.69
CA GLU A 37 -11.57 21.25 5.75
C GLU A 37 -10.80 21.53 4.45
N TRP A 38 -10.75 20.57 3.51
CA TRP A 38 -10.02 20.71 2.25
C TRP A 38 -10.95 21.32 1.21
N LEU A 39 -10.63 22.53 0.76
CA LEU A 39 -11.42 23.24 -0.24
C LEU A 39 -11.00 22.83 -1.65
N GLN A 40 -11.89 23.03 -2.63
CA GLN A 40 -11.56 22.82 -4.04
C GLN A 40 -10.40 23.72 -4.50
N SER A 41 -10.20 24.88 -3.86
CA SER A 41 -9.05 25.76 -4.06
C SER A 41 -7.72 25.17 -3.57
N ASP A 42 -7.76 24.17 -2.68
CA ASP A 42 -6.56 23.49 -2.19
C ASP A 42 -6.08 22.40 -3.13
N LYS A 43 -6.83 22.10 -4.21
CA LYS A 43 -6.40 21.16 -5.25
C LYS A 43 -5.17 21.74 -5.97
N ILE A 44 -4.03 21.08 -5.82
CA ILE A 44 -2.75 21.48 -6.42
C ILE A 44 -2.38 20.68 -7.66
N TRP A 45 -2.90 19.45 -7.79
CA TRP A 45 -2.53 18.56 -8.89
C TRP A 45 -3.63 17.53 -9.15
N SER A 46 -3.66 16.98 -10.36
CA SER A 46 -4.42 15.77 -10.69
C SER A 46 -3.73 14.98 -11.78
N GLY A 47 -3.85 13.67 -11.70
CA GLY A 47 -3.23 12.78 -12.66
C GLY A 47 -3.43 11.32 -12.31
N ARG A 48 -2.49 10.48 -12.74
CA ARG A 48 -2.55 9.04 -12.55
C ARG A 48 -1.89 8.64 -11.24
N LEU A 49 -2.49 7.69 -10.53
CA LEU A 49 -1.87 7.05 -9.37
C LEU A 49 -1.51 5.61 -9.72
N ARG A 50 -0.30 5.20 -9.34
CA ARG A 50 0.20 3.84 -9.51
C ARG A 50 0.72 3.33 -8.18
N VAL A 51 0.25 2.15 -7.77
CA VAL A 51 0.74 1.45 -6.58
C VAL A 51 1.62 0.30 -7.05
N VAL A 52 2.88 0.31 -6.64
CA VAL A 52 3.90 -0.65 -7.03
C VAL A 52 4.48 -1.29 -5.78
N SER A 53 4.41 -2.62 -5.70
CA SER A 53 5.11 -3.40 -4.69
C SER A 53 6.54 -3.66 -5.16
N CYS A 54 7.52 -3.23 -4.39
CA CYS A 54 8.91 -3.67 -4.50
C CYS A 54 9.18 -4.72 -3.41
N LYS A 55 10.29 -5.47 -3.50
CA LYS A 55 10.66 -6.50 -2.50
C LYS A 55 10.56 -5.99 -1.06
N ASP A 56 11.13 -4.81 -0.79
CA ASP A 56 11.28 -4.29 0.58
C ASP A 56 10.28 -3.19 0.97
N ARG A 57 9.48 -2.69 0.02
CA ARG A 57 8.53 -1.57 0.26
C ARG A 57 7.46 -1.47 -0.81
N CYS A 58 6.33 -0.85 -0.49
CA CYS A 58 5.32 -0.45 -1.46
C CYS A 58 5.48 1.03 -1.80
N GLU A 59 5.39 1.38 -3.07
CA GLU A 59 5.54 2.72 -3.60
C GLU A 59 4.23 3.19 -4.24
N ILE A 60 3.72 4.33 -3.77
CA ILE A 60 2.58 5.00 -4.39
C ILE A 60 3.14 6.17 -5.20
N ARG A 61 3.11 6.03 -6.52
CA ARG A 61 3.64 6.99 -7.48
C ARG A 61 2.49 7.81 -8.07
N LEU A 62 2.60 9.13 -7.96
CA LEU A 62 1.69 10.09 -8.59
C LEU A 62 2.36 10.58 -9.88
N GLU A 63 1.77 10.25 -11.02
CA GLU A 63 2.36 10.45 -12.34
C GLU A 63 1.45 11.31 -13.22
N ASP A 64 2.04 12.20 -14.00
CA ASP A 64 1.31 12.97 -15.00
C ASP A 64 0.76 12.02 -16.09
N PRO A 65 -0.54 12.09 -16.43
CA PRO A 65 -1.15 11.13 -17.36
C PRO A 65 -0.66 11.28 -18.81
N SER A 66 -0.06 12.42 -19.18
CA SER A 66 0.38 12.71 -20.54
C SER A 66 1.86 12.39 -20.75
N SER A 67 2.69 12.76 -19.77
CA SER A 67 4.16 12.63 -19.84
C SER A 67 4.72 11.45 -19.05
N ALA A 68 3.92 10.84 -18.17
CA ALA A 68 4.38 9.88 -17.16
C ALA A 68 5.47 10.42 -16.21
N GLU A 69 5.59 11.76 -16.09
CA GLU A 69 6.50 12.40 -15.15
C GLU A 69 6.02 12.19 -13.72
N LEU A 70 6.93 11.78 -12.83
CA LEU A 70 6.65 11.58 -11.41
C LEU A 70 6.48 12.94 -10.72
N PHE A 71 5.27 13.22 -10.23
CA PHE A 71 4.97 14.40 -9.44
C PHE A 71 5.39 14.21 -7.97
N ALA A 72 5.00 13.09 -7.36
CA ALA A 72 5.39 12.76 -5.99
C ALA A 72 5.33 11.25 -5.76
N ALA A 73 6.13 10.78 -4.80
CA ALA A 73 6.14 9.39 -4.36
C ALA A 73 5.92 9.28 -2.86
N CYS A 74 5.12 8.31 -2.45
CA CYS A 74 4.95 7.91 -1.07
C CYS A 74 5.48 6.48 -0.89
N PHE A 75 6.38 6.30 0.06
CA PHE A 75 6.98 5.01 0.37
C PHE A 75 6.30 4.43 1.61
N VAL A 76 5.74 3.24 1.45
CA VAL A 76 5.05 2.47 2.49
C VAL A 76 5.93 1.30 2.88
N HIS A 77 6.58 1.41 4.03
CA HIS A 77 7.36 0.33 4.61
C HIS A 77 6.46 -0.68 5.35
N PRO A 78 6.88 -1.96 5.44
CA PRO A 78 6.15 -2.97 6.21
C PRO A 78 5.91 -2.52 7.65
N GLY A 79 4.67 -2.58 8.12
CA GLY A 79 4.28 -2.13 9.46
C GLY A 79 4.23 -0.61 9.66
N GLN A 80 4.51 0.19 8.64
CA GLN A 80 4.44 1.66 8.70
C GLN A 80 3.33 2.24 7.80
N ARG A 81 2.38 1.41 7.38
CA ARG A 81 1.24 1.82 6.56
C ARG A 81 0.51 3.03 7.14
N GLU A 82 0.20 3.00 8.43
CA GLU A 82 -0.54 4.07 9.11
C GLU A 82 0.22 5.40 9.14
N SER A 83 1.56 5.37 9.12
CA SER A 83 2.38 6.59 9.06
C SER A 83 2.52 7.14 7.65
N ALA A 84 2.42 6.26 6.64
CA ALA A 84 2.56 6.63 5.23
C ALA A 84 1.22 7.04 4.60
N VAL A 85 0.13 6.35 4.96
CA VAL A 85 -1.22 6.52 4.42
C VAL A 85 -2.23 6.54 5.56
N GLU A 86 -2.87 7.69 5.78
CA GLU A 86 -3.91 7.86 6.80
C GLU A 86 -5.27 8.15 6.13
N PRO A 87 -6.31 7.32 6.28
CA PRO A 87 -7.64 7.62 5.75
C PRO A 87 -8.27 8.79 6.50
N THR A 88 -9.05 9.62 5.81
CA THR A 88 -9.79 10.71 6.47
C THR A 88 -10.97 10.19 7.28
N LEU A 89 -11.29 10.84 8.40
CA LEU A 89 -12.30 10.36 9.35
C LEU A 89 -13.74 10.51 8.86
N ASP A 90 -13.98 11.44 7.94
CA ASP A 90 -15.30 11.86 7.46
C ASP A 90 -15.62 11.35 6.04
N SER A 91 -14.65 10.75 5.36
CA SER A 91 -14.85 10.25 4.00
C SER A 91 -13.96 9.05 3.67
N SER A 92 -14.54 8.07 2.97
CA SER A 92 -13.82 6.90 2.46
C SER A 92 -13.12 7.15 1.13
N ARG A 93 -13.31 8.33 0.51
CA ARG A 93 -12.67 8.69 -0.78
C ARG A 93 -11.39 9.48 -0.62
N TYR A 94 -11.09 9.94 0.58
CA TYR A 94 -9.96 10.82 0.83
C TYR A 94 -8.98 10.17 1.80
N PHE A 95 -7.71 10.35 1.49
CA PHE A 95 -6.59 9.82 2.24
C PHE A 95 -5.54 10.90 2.35
N VAL A 96 -4.68 10.79 3.35
CA VAL A 96 -3.48 11.60 3.48
C VAL A 96 -2.29 10.73 3.17
N LEU A 97 -1.46 11.18 2.24
CA LEU A 97 -0.20 10.53 1.89
C LEU A 97 0.98 11.31 2.44
N LYS A 98 1.94 10.60 3.01
CA LYS A 98 3.27 11.12 3.34
C LYS A 98 4.18 10.95 2.13
N ILE A 99 4.39 12.04 1.39
CA ILE A 99 5.31 12.06 0.25
C ILE A 99 6.73 12.40 0.68
N GLU A 100 7.71 11.94 -0.07
CA GLU A 100 9.14 12.22 0.14
C GLU A 100 9.76 12.89 -1.08
N ASP A 101 10.60 13.90 -0.85
CA ASP A 101 11.29 14.70 -1.90
C ASP A 101 12.64 14.06 -2.34
N GLY A 102 12.90 12.79 -2.00
CA GLY A 102 14.17 12.09 -2.27
C GLY A 102 15.40 12.65 -1.53
N ARG A 103 15.26 13.80 -0.85
CA ARG A 103 16.29 14.45 -0.02
C ARG A 103 16.08 14.22 1.47
N GLY A 104 15.27 13.22 1.85
CA GLY A 104 14.90 12.91 3.23
C GLY A 104 13.91 13.90 3.87
N LYS A 105 13.35 14.83 3.10
CA LYS A 105 12.24 15.68 3.55
C LYS A 105 10.92 15.03 3.20
N HIS A 106 9.99 15.05 4.16
CA HIS A 106 8.65 14.54 3.96
C HIS A 106 7.62 15.67 4.04
N ALA A 107 6.55 15.54 3.28
CA ALA A 107 5.38 16.39 3.34
C ALA A 107 4.10 15.55 3.35
N PHE A 108 3.02 16.11 3.87
CA PHE A 108 1.71 15.47 3.85
C PHE A 108 0.85 16.14 2.78
N ILE A 109 0.21 15.33 1.96
CA ILE A 109 -0.73 15.77 0.93
C ILE A 109 -2.04 15.02 1.10
N GLY A 110 -3.15 15.70 0.78
CA GLY A 110 -4.44 15.05 0.64
C GLY A 110 -4.54 14.39 -0.74
N LEU A 111 -5.02 13.16 -0.78
CA LEU A 111 -5.37 12.41 -1.97
C LEU A 111 -6.88 12.22 -1.98
N GLY A 112 -7.53 12.56 -3.09
CA GLY A 112 -8.95 12.32 -3.32
C GLY A 112 -9.17 11.48 -4.57
N PHE A 113 -9.98 10.44 -4.42
CA PHE A 113 -10.47 9.62 -5.54
C PHE A 113 -11.75 10.19 -6.11
N ASN A 114 -11.90 10.12 -7.44
CA ASN A 114 -13.14 10.51 -8.11
C ASN A 114 -14.27 9.54 -7.71
N GLU A 115 -13.99 8.23 -7.75
CA GLU A 115 -14.96 7.19 -7.43
C GLU A 115 -14.70 6.53 -6.07
N ARG A 116 -15.77 6.10 -5.40
CA ARG A 116 -15.67 5.34 -4.13
C ARG A 116 -15.05 3.97 -4.34
N ASN A 117 -15.26 3.37 -5.50
CA ASN A 117 -14.77 2.03 -5.81
C ASN A 117 -13.25 2.04 -5.94
N GLU A 118 -12.68 3.03 -6.64
CA GLU A 118 -11.22 3.19 -6.76
C GLU A 118 -10.54 3.42 -5.41
N ALA A 119 -11.17 4.20 -4.52
CA ALA A 119 -10.70 4.39 -3.15
C ALA A 119 -10.71 3.09 -2.33
N PHE A 120 -11.74 2.27 -2.54
CA PHE A 120 -11.84 0.95 -1.90
C PHE A 120 -10.75 0.01 -2.43
N ASP A 121 -10.59 -0.08 -3.75
CA ASP A 121 -9.57 -0.91 -4.39
C ASP A 121 -8.16 -0.50 -3.95
N PHE A 122 -7.89 0.80 -3.81
CA PHE A 122 -6.65 1.32 -3.24
C PHE A 122 -6.40 0.83 -1.82
N ASN A 123 -7.40 0.91 -0.95
CA ASN A 123 -7.27 0.46 0.42
C ASN A 123 -7.07 -1.07 0.51
N VAL A 124 -7.74 -1.83 -0.36
CA VAL A 124 -7.57 -3.28 -0.45
C VAL A 124 -6.17 -3.64 -0.96
N ALA A 125 -5.70 -2.99 -2.02
CA ALA A 125 -4.36 -3.22 -2.58
C ALA A 125 -3.25 -3.01 -1.54
N LEU A 126 -3.35 -1.95 -0.72
CA LEU A 126 -2.42 -1.72 0.38
C LEU A 126 -2.54 -2.77 1.50
N SER A 127 -3.76 -3.21 1.82
CA SER A 127 -3.99 -4.24 2.84
C SER A 127 -3.46 -5.60 2.42
N ASP A 128 -3.60 -5.95 1.14
CA ASP A 128 -3.14 -7.21 0.60
C ASP A 128 -1.61 -7.23 0.49
N TYR A 129 -0.97 -6.10 0.16
CA TYR A 129 0.47 -5.93 0.28
C TYR A 129 0.96 -6.18 1.71
N GLU A 130 0.35 -5.54 2.70
CA GLU A 130 0.74 -5.67 4.11
C GLU A 130 0.61 -7.12 4.61
N LYS A 131 -0.47 -7.82 4.23
CA LYS A 131 -0.64 -9.26 4.53
C LYS A 131 0.39 -10.11 3.81
N HIS A 132 0.70 -9.81 2.56
CA HIS A 132 1.68 -10.55 1.78
C HIS A 132 3.07 -10.45 2.40
N VAL A 133 3.51 -9.23 2.72
CA VAL A 133 4.80 -9.01 3.37
C VAL A 133 4.87 -9.68 4.74
N LYS A 134 3.80 -9.61 5.53
CA LYS A 134 3.77 -10.29 6.84
C LYS A 134 4.01 -11.80 6.70
N ARG A 135 3.34 -12.45 5.74
CA ARG A 135 3.48 -13.89 5.48
C ARG A 135 4.87 -14.27 4.98
N GLU A 136 5.45 -13.47 4.09
CA GLU A 136 6.81 -13.72 3.59
C GLU A 136 7.85 -13.54 4.70
N ASN A 137 7.71 -12.50 5.52
CA ASN A 137 8.59 -12.27 6.67
C ASN A 137 8.46 -13.39 7.72
N GLU A 138 7.25 -13.96 7.95
CA GLU A 138 7.05 -15.14 8.80
C GLU A 138 7.73 -16.41 8.22
N LYS A 139 7.73 -16.59 6.90
CA LYS A 139 8.43 -17.71 6.24
C LYS A 139 9.95 -17.58 6.31
N GLU A 140 10.48 -16.36 6.18
CA GLU A 140 11.92 -16.09 6.28
C GLU A 140 12.44 -16.12 7.73
N SER A 141 11.57 -15.81 8.70
CA SER A 141 11.91 -15.84 10.14
C SER A 141 11.96 -17.26 10.74
N GLY A 142 11.41 -18.26 10.05
CA GLY A 142 11.46 -19.66 10.47
C GLY A 142 10.43 -20.04 11.53
N GLU A 143 9.39 -20.75 11.09
CA GLU A 143 9.05 -22.02 11.72
C GLU A 143 9.17 -23.11 10.65
N ALA A 144 10.34 -23.75 10.62
CA ALA A 144 10.40 -25.17 10.29
C ALA A 144 9.77 -25.94 11.46
N SER A 145 8.45 -25.87 11.61
CA SER A 145 7.68 -26.94 12.26
C SER A 145 7.36 -27.96 11.18
N ASP A 146 8.28 -28.92 11.06
CA ASP A 146 8.05 -30.20 10.44
C ASP A 146 6.85 -30.88 11.13
N GLU A 147 5.63 -30.70 10.60
CA GLU A 147 4.54 -31.66 10.79
C GLU A 147 3.73 -31.78 9.50
N SER A 148 4.34 -32.41 8.51
CA SER A 148 3.58 -33.24 7.57
C SER A 148 3.01 -34.44 8.33
N GLN A 149 1.92 -34.26 9.09
CA GLN A 149 1.13 -35.37 9.59
C GLN A 149 -0.25 -35.33 8.96
N ILE A 150 -0.36 -35.97 7.80
CA ILE A 150 -1.65 -36.39 7.24
C ILE A 150 -2.05 -37.64 8.03
N ASP A 151 -2.95 -37.50 9.01
CA ASP A 151 -3.57 -38.64 9.69
C ASP A 151 -4.56 -39.36 8.75
N ILE A 152 -4.04 -40.13 7.79
CA ILE A 152 -4.83 -41.15 7.09
C ILE A 152 -4.89 -42.37 8.01
N HIS A 153 -5.92 -42.43 8.85
CA HIS A 153 -6.17 -43.55 9.75
C HIS A 153 -6.55 -44.82 8.96
N PRO A 154 -5.71 -45.88 8.85
CA PRO A 154 -6.09 -47.09 8.17
C PRO A 154 -6.51 -48.11 9.25
N ALA A 155 -7.79 -48.14 9.59
CA ALA A 155 -8.35 -49.23 10.37
C ALA A 155 -9.47 -49.91 9.57
N VAL A 156 -9.07 -50.62 8.51
CA VAL A 156 -9.86 -51.68 7.89
C VAL A 156 -9.93 -52.83 8.89
N ASN A 157 -11.01 -52.90 9.67
CA ASN A 157 -11.34 -54.09 10.46
C ASN A 157 -11.92 -55.15 9.53
N HIS A 158 -11.07 -56.01 8.99
CA HIS A 158 -11.50 -57.31 8.48
C HIS A 158 -11.00 -58.40 9.41
N ARG A 159 -11.85 -58.81 10.35
CA ARG A 159 -11.64 -60.01 11.16
C ARG A 159 -12.50 -61.12 10.58
N LEU A 160 -11.89 -61.96 9.74
CA LEU A 160 -12.35 -63.30 9.45
C LEU A 160 -12.14 -64.19 10.70
N LYS A 161 -13.22 -64.80 11.18
CA LYS A 161 -13.28 -66.21 11.59
C LYS A 161 -14.73 -66.60 11.85
#